data_AF-A0A8T6IA97-F1
#
_entry.id   AF-A0A8T6IA97-F1
#
_cell.length_a   1.000
_cell.length_b   1.000
_cell.length_c   1.000
_cell.angle_alpha   90.00
_cell.angle_beta   90.00
_cell.angle_gamma   90.00
#
_symmetry.space_group_name_H-M   'P 1'
#
loop_
_entity.id
_entity.type
_entity.pdbx_description
1 polymer ?
#
loop_
_entity_poly.entity_id
_entity_poly.type
_entity_poly.pdbx_seq_one_letter_code
_entity_poly.pdbx_strand_id
1 'polypeptide(L)'
;MNDGLSKRGAGAGLAVIAVITAAVYPFSVGAYLVPELWLCGALLVFQIFGGGMYLAPSFALVQSLARLRMRSVAAAVKMLAINLIGLGLGPWAVGALSDVLRPAFGDDSLRIAMPIVGAFAVWGALHFYLSSRHLEEGLAEAQRD
;
A
#
# COMPACT_ATOMS: atom_id res chain seq x y z
N MET A 1 -22.24 -16.47 22.82
CA MET A 1 -22.23 -15.78 21.51
C MET A 1 -20.80 -15.27 21.30
N ASN A 2 -20.16 -15.66 20.21
CA ASN A 2 -18.69 -15.78 20.06
C ASN A 2 -17.86 -14.48 20.24
N ASP A 3 -17.23 -14.31 21.42
CA ASP A 3 -16.21 -13.26 21.66
C ASP A 3 -14.79 -13.62 21.18
N GLY A 4 -14.59 -14.83 20.64
CA GLY A 4 -13.31 -15.27 20.08
C GLY A 4 -13.06 -14.85 18.62
N LEU A 5 -14.12 -14.54 17.87
CA LEU A 5 -14.03 -14.24 16.43
C LEU A 5 -13.68 -12.76 16.13
N SER A 6 -13.98 -11.83 17.03
CA SER A 6 -13.62 -10.41 16.80
C SER A 6 -12.14 -10.14 17.03
N LYS A 7 -11.50 -10.88 17.95
CA LYS A 7 -10.10 -10.67 18.36
C LYS A 7 -9.08 -11.14 17.32
N ARG A 8 -9.34 -12.27 16.64
CA ARG A 8 -8.52 -12.78 15.52
C ARG A 8 -8.78 -12.06 14.18
N GLY A 9 -9.88 -11.32 14.08
CA GLY A 9 -10.35 -10.73 12.82
C GLY A 9 -9.49 -9.56 12.33
N ALA A 10 -8.96 -8.73 13.23
CA ALA A 10 -8.19 -7.54 12.85
C ALA A 10 -6.84 -7.90 12.23
N GLY A 11 -6.10 -8.83 12.84
CA GLY A 11 -4.84 -9.33 12.30
C GLY A 11 -5.05 -10.06 10.98
N ALA A 12 -6.05 -10.95 10.91
CA ALA A 12 -6.42 -11.62 9.66
C ALA A 12 -6.79 -10.62 8.54
N GLY A 13 -7.50 -9.53 8.87
CA GLY A 13 -7.81 -8.46 7.91
C GLY A 13 -6.57 -7.78 7.33
N LEU A 14 -5.57 -7.46 8.16
CA LEU A 14 -4.30 -6.90 7.68
C LEU A 14 -3.50 -7.88 6.82
N ALA A 15 -3.51 -9.16 7.18
CA ALA A 15 -2.85 -10.20 6.39
C ALA A 15 -3.51 -10.36 5.01
N VAL A 16 -4.85 -10.30 4.93
CA VAL A 16 -5.59 -10.33 3.65
C VAL A 16 -5.20 -9.12 2.78
N ILE A 17 -5.11 -7.93 3.37
CA ILE A 17 -4.68 -6.72 2.65
C ILE A 17 -3.26 -6.86 2.10
N ALA A 18 -2.35 -7.42 2.88
CA ALA A 18 -0.98 -7.69 2.44
C ALA A 18 -0.98 -8.62 1.22
N VAL A 19 -1.74 -9.72 1.27
CA VAL A 19 -1.87 -10.66 0.16
C VAL A 19 -2.46 -9.97 -1.08
N ILE A 20 -3.55 -9.21 -0.92
CA ILE A 20 -4.19 -8.49 -2.04
C ILE A 20 -3.20 -7.50 -2.66
N THR A 21 -2.52 -6.70 -1.85
CA THR A 21 -1.58 -5.67 -2.31
C THR A 21 -0.40 -6.29 -3.07
N ALA A 22 0.14 -7.41 -2.57
CA ALA A 22 1.18 -8.16 -3.26
C ALA A 22 0.66 -8.84 -4.54
N ALA A 23 -0.56 -9.37 -4.52
CA ALA A 23 -1.15 -10.08 -5.65
C ALA A 23 -1.55 -9.14 -6.79
N VAL A 24 -1.92 -7.89 -6.52
CA VAL A 24 -2.25 -6.92 -7.58
C VAL A 24 -1.02 -6.32 -8.26
N TYR A 25 0.12 -6.21 -7.56
CA TYR A 25 1.36 -5.68 -8.12
C TYR A 25 1.76 -6.25 -9.50
N PRO A 26 1.75 -7.58 -9.77
CA PRO A 26 2.04 -8.09 -11.11
C PRO A 26 1.08 -7.59 -12.20
N PHE A 27 -0.16 -7.23 -11.87
CA PHE A 27 -1.08 -6.60 -12.82
C PHE A 27 -0.62 -5.18 -13.19
N SER A 28 -0.08 -4.42 -12.23
CA SER A 28 0.55 -3.12 -12.51
C SER A 28 1.76 -3.27 -13.42
N VAL A 29 2.63 -4.26 -13.17
CA VAL A 29 3.79 -4.54 -14.02
C VAL A 29 3.35 -4.92 -15.43
N GLY A 30 2.36 -5.81 -15.55
CA GLY A 30 1.79 -6.18 -16.84
C GLY A 30 1.19 -4.98 -17.58
N ALA A 31 0.48 -4.09 -16.89
CA ALA A 31 -0.10 -2.89 -17.49
C ALA A 31 0.96 -1.98 -18.10
N TYR A 32 2.14 -1.86 -17.49
CA TYR A 32 3.23 -1.03 -18.00
C TYR A 32 3.96 -1.66 -19.19
N LEU A 33 3.98 -3.00 -19.30
CA LEU A 33 4.75 -3.70 -20.33
C LEU A 33 3.92 -4.06 -21.57
N VAL A 34 2.60 -4.01 -21.48
CA VAL A 34 1.69 -4.36 -22.58
C VAL A 34 1.45 -3.16 -23.51
N PRO A 35 1.63 -3.31 -24.84
CA PRO A 35 1.36 -2.25 -25.81
C PRO A 35 -0.14 -2.12 -26.16
N GLU A 36 -0.94 -3.16 -25.93
CA GLU A 36 -2.36 -3.22 -26.27
C GLU A 36 -3.22 -2.40 -25.29
N LEU A 37 -3.92 -1.37 -25.80
CA LEU A 37 -4.67 -0.41 -24.97
C LEU A 37 -5.74 -1.08 -24.10
N TRP A 38 -6.52 -2.00 -24.66
CA TRP A 38 -7.61 -2.66 -23.95
C TRP A 38 -7.11 -3.56 -22.82
N LEU A 39 -6.03 -4.28 -23.06
CA LEU A 39 -5.41 -5.15 -22.06
C LEU A 39 -4.73 -4.32 -20.96
N CYS A 40 -4.04 -3.23 -21.31
CA CYS A 40 -3.50 -2.26 -20.35
C CYS A 40 -4.62 -1.72 -19.43
N GLY A 41 -5.72 -1.26 -20.03
CA GLY A 41 -6.88 -0.75 -19.29
C GLY A 41 -7.48 -1.80 -18.33
N ALA A 42 -7.67 -3.03 -18.80
CA ALA A 42 -8.20 -4.11 -17.97
C ALA A 42 -7.28 -4.41 -16.76
N LEU A 43 -5.97 -4.50 -16.97
CA LEU A 43 -4.99 -4.73 -15.91
C LEU A 43 -4.98 -3.58 -14.89
N LEU A 44 -5.08 -2.33 -15.35
CA LEU A 44 -5.17 -1.16 -14.47
C LEU A 44 -6.45 -1.17 -13.63
N VAL A 45 -7.58 -1.62 -14.16
CA VAL A 45 -8.82 -1.75 -13.39
C VAL A 45 -8.64 -2.72 -12.22
N PHE A 46 -8.04 -3.89 -12.46
CA PHE A 46 -7.73 -4.84 -11.39
C PHE A 46 -6.75 -4.26 -10.36
N GLN A 47 -5.71 -3.56 -10.84
CA GLN A 47 -4.75 -2.89 -9.98
C GLN A 47 -5.39 -1.81 -9.11
N ILE A 48 -6.24 -0.94 -9.66
CA ILE A 48 -6.91 0.14 -8.93
C ILE A 48 -7.88 -0.45 -7.90
N PHE A 49 -8.65 -1.46 -8.31
CA PHE A 49 -9.64 -2.10 -7.45
C PHE A 49 -9.00 -2.73 -6.20
N GLY A 50 -7.96 -3.56 -6.37
CA GLY A 50 -7.30 -4.19 -5.22
C GLY A 50 -6.29 -3.26 -4.51
N GLY A 51 -5.61 -2.39 -5.26
CA GLY A 51 -4.63 -1.44 -4.71
C GLY A 51 -5.25 -0.38 -3.80
N GLY A 52 -6.54 -0.05 -3.94
CA GLY A 52 -7.25 0.85 -3.03
C GLY A 52 -7.65 0.23 -1.69
N MET A 53 -7.68 -1.10 -1.58
CA MET A 53 -8.27 -1.80 -0.43
C MET A 53 -7.49 -1.62 0.87
N TYR A 54 -6.18 -1.32 0.83
CA TYR A 54 -5.39 -1.13 2.04
C TYR A 54 -5.74 0.17 2.78
N LEU A 55 -6.28 1.18 2.08
CA LEU A 55 -6.36 2.54 2.59
C LEU A 55 -7.31 2.63 3.79
N ALA A 56 -8.51 2.08 3.66
CA ALA A 56 -9.56 2.16 4.69
C ALA A 56 -9.19 1.39 5.97
N PRO A 57 -8.78 0.11 5.92
CA PRO A 57 -8.43 -0.62 7.15
C PRO A 57 -7.17 -0.07 7.81
N SER A 58 -6.18 0.38 7.03
CA SER A 58 -5.01 1.09 7.58
C SER A 58 -5.44 2.37 8.31
N PHE A 59 -6.43 3.10 7.80
CA PHE A 59 -6.90 4.33 8.42
C PHE A 59 -7.68 4.06 9.70
N ALA A 60 -8.58 3.07 9.68
CA ALA A 60 -9.30 2.60 10.85
C ALA A 60 -8.33 2.13 11.96
N LEU A 61 -7.27 1.40 11.58
CA LEU A 61 -6.29 0.92 12.54
C LEU A 61 -5.51 2.05 13.23
N VAL A 62 -5.01 3.02 12.46
CA VAL A 62 -4.30 4.17 13.03
C VAL A 62 -5.22 4.94 14.00
N GLN A 63 -6.50 5.05 13.68
CA GLN A 63 -7.49 5.69 14.56
C GLN A 63 -7.83 4.86 15.81
N SER A 64 -7.83 3.53 15.72
CA SER A 64 -8.12 2.67 16.87
C SER A 64 -6.96 2.61 17.86
N LEU A 65 -5.72 2.70 17.38
CA LEU A 65 -4.52 2.76 18.22
C LEU A 65 -4.29 4.15 18.83
N ALA A 66 -4.80 5.21 18.19
CA ALA A 66 -4.69 6.56 18.71
C ALA A 66 -5.67 6.80 19.87
N ARG A 67 -5.16 7.40 20.95
CA ARG A 67 -6.00 7.92 22.06
C ARG A 67 -7.09 8.84 21.53
N LEU A 68 -8.26 8.85 22.17
CA LEU A 68 -9.47 9.53 21.69
C LEU A 68 -9.22 11.00 21.29
N ARG A 69 -8.47 11.74 22.11
CA ARG A 69 -8.10 13.16 21.89
C ARG A 69 -7.15 13.37 20.70
N MET A 70 -6.38 12.35 20.32
CA MET A 70 -5.34 12.44 19.28
C MET A 70 -5.76 11.87 17.93
N ARG A 71 -6.96 11.30 17.80
CA ARG A 71 -7.42 10.69 16.53
C ARG A 71 -7.35 11.62 15.33
N SER A 72 -7.70 12.90 15.52
CA SER A 72 -7.59 13.92 14.46
C SER A 72 -6.13 14.15 14.05
N VAL A 73 -5.23 14.26 15.02
CA VAL A 73 -3.79 14.43 14.77
C VAL A 73 -3.21 13.20 14.08
N ALA A 74 -3.56 11.99 14.52
CA ALA A 74 -3.10 10.74 13.91
C ALA A 74 -3.55 10.61 12.45
N ALA A 75 -4.80 10.98 12.15
CA ALA A 75 -5.31 11.03 10.79
C ALA A 75 -4.57 12.08 9.93
N ALA A 76 -4.33 13.27 10.47
CA ALA A 76 -3.59 14.33 9.79
C ALA A 76 -2.15 13.93 9.47
N VAL A 77 -1.44 13.34 10.44
CA VAL A 77 -0.06 12.84 10.25
C VAL A 77 -0.02 11.73 9.21
N LYS A 78 -0.97 10.78 9.25
CA LYS A 78 -1.07 9.73 8.23
C LYS A 78 -1.30 10.33 6.84
N MET A 79 -2.24 11.27 6.71
CA MET A 79 -2.53 11.91 5.42
C MET A 79 -1.35 12.74 4.93
N LEU A 80 -0.65 13.45 5.81
CA LEU A 80 0.58 14.16 5.48
C LEU A 80 1.63 13.19 4.93
N ALA A 81 1.83 12.05 5.59
CA ALA A 81 2.79 11.04 5.13
C ALA A 81 2.41 10.47 3.75
N ILE A 82 1.14 10.14 3.53
CA ILE A 82 0.66 9.64 2.22
C ILE A 82 0.85 10.69 1.12
N ASN A 83 0.51 11.95 1.39
CA ASN A 83 0.62 13.01 0.39
C ASN A 83 2.07 13.39 0.10
N LEU A 84 2.91 13.52 1.13
CA LEU A 84 4.29 13.94 0.97
C LEU A 84 5.18 12.82 0.40
N ILE A 85 5.06 11.61 0.94
CA ILE A 85 5.90 10.48 0.54
C ILE A 85 5.27 9.76 -0.65
N GLY A 86 4.01 9.34 -0.53
CA GLY A 86 3.35 8.57 -1.60
C GLY A 86 3.17 9.39 -2.87
N LEU A 87 2.45 10.51 -2.77
CA LEU A 87 2.12 11.33 -3.94
C LEU A 87 3.24 12.30 -4.34
N GLY A 88 4.06 12.77 -3.39
CA GLY A 88 5.19 13.65 -3.67
C GLY A 88 6.45 12.91 -4.12
N LEU A 89 7.00 12.06 -3.25
CA LEU A 89 8.26 11.34 -3.52
C LEU A 89 8.11 10.30 -4.65
N GLY A 90 6.93 9.68 -4.80
CA GLY A 90 6.70 8.62 -5.79
C GLY A 90 7.03 9.04 -7.24
N PRO A 91 6.33 10.05 -7.81
CA PRO A 91 6.60 10.53 -9.17
C PRO A 91 8.02 11.07 -9.34
N TRP A 92 8.55 11.76 -8.32
CA TRP A 92 9.92 12.26 -8.34
C TRP A 92 10.93 11.11 -8.43
N ALA A 93 10.75 10.06 -7.62
CA ALA A 93 11.63 8.89 -7.63
C ALA A 93 11.55 8.13 -8.96
N VAL A 94 10.35 8.00 -9.56
CA VAL A 94 10.17 7.42 -10.90
C VAL A 94 10.91 8.24 -11.96
N GLY A 95 10.78 9.57 -11.92
CA GLY A 95 11.47 10.47 -12.84
C GLY A 95 12.99 10.38 -12.71
N ALA A 96 13.51 10.51 -11.48
CA ALA A 96 14.95 10.39 -11.21
C ALA A 96 15.52 9.04 -11.65
N LEU A 97 14.80 7.94 -11.37
CA LEU A 97 15.22 6.60 -11.81
C LEU A 97 15.16 6.46 -13.34
N SER A 98 14.13 7.02 -13.98
CA SER A 98 14.03 7.04 -15.44
C SER A 98 15.21 7.78 -16.07
N ASP A 99 15.62 8.93 -15.51
CA ASP A 99 16.77 9.69 -16.01
C ASP A 99 18.08 8.91 -15.88
N VAL A 100 18.25 8.18 -14.77
CA VAL A 100 19.41 7.28 -14.56
C VAL A 100 19.40 6.10 -15.55
N LEU A 101 18.22 5.58 -15.88
CA LEU A 101 18.06 4.46 -16.82
C LEU A 101 18.11 4.88 -18.30
N ARG A 102 17.95 6.17 -18.59
CA ARG A 102 17.89 6.72 -19.95
C ARG A 102 19.09 6.39 -20.83
N PRO A 103 20.35 6.37 -20.35
CA PRO A 103 21.50 5.97 -21.17
C PRO A 103 21.44 4.51 -21.63
N ALA A 104 20.78 3.63 -20.88
CA ALA A 104 20.69 2.20 -21.18
C ALA A 104 19.40 1.82 -21.93
N PHE A 105 18.28 2.49 -21.64
CA PHE A 105 16.95 2.11 -22.13
C PHE A 105 16.29 3.16 -23.04
N GLY A 106 16.89 4.33 -23.23
CA GLY A 106 16.34 5.36 -24.12
C GLY A 106 14.91 5.75 -23.77
N ASP A 107 14.01 5.72 -24.76
CA ASP A 107 12.59 6.07 -24.59
C ASP A 107 11.81 5.07 -23.72
N ASP A 108 12.33 3.85 -23.56
CA ASP A 108 11.72 2.83 -22.70
C ASP A 108 12.10 3.00 -21.22
N SER A 109 12.99 3.94 -20.87
CA SER A 109 13.50 4.10 -19.50
C SER A 109 12.39 4.34 -18.47
N LEU A 110 11.37 5.12 -18.82
CA LEU A 110 10.22 5.37 -17.96
C LEU A 110 9.38 4.10 -17.74
N ARG A 111 9.19 3.31 -18.81
CA ARG A 111 8.46 2.04 -18.77
C ARG A 111 9.12 1.04 -17.82
N ILE A 112 10.45 1.08 -17.74
CA ILE A 112 11.24 0.23 -16.84
C ILE A 112 11.31 0.80 -15.42
N ALA A 113 11.35 2.13 -15.26
CA ALA A 113 11.40 2.78 -13.95
C ALA A 113 10.11 2.56 -13.13
N MET A 114 8.93 2.63 -13.78
CA MET A 114 7.63 2.47 -13.12
C MET A 114 7.48 1.17 -12.30
N PRO A 115 7.73 -0.03 -12.86
CA PRO A 115 7.64 -1.27 -12.09
C PRO A 115 8.70 -1.34 -10.98
N ILE A 116 9.92 -0.83 -11.20
CA ILE A 116 10.98 -0.85 -10.18
C ILE A 116 10.56 -0.04 -8.95
N VAL A 117 10.10 1.20 -9.14
CA VAL A 117 9.59 2.01 -8.03
C VAL A 117 8.29 1.43 -7.48
N GLY A 118 7.44 0.87 -8.33
CA GLY A 118 6.23 0.17 -7.92
C GLY A 118 6.50 -1.02 -6.97
N ALA A 119 7.68 -1.63 -7.01
CA ALA A 119 8.04 -2.75 -6.15
C ALA A 119 8.02 -2.40 -4.65
N PHE A 120 8.14 -1.11 -4.31
CA PHE A 120 7.93 -0.64 -2.93
C PHE A 120 6.51 -0.93 -2.41
N ALA A 121 5.53 -1.18 -3.28
CA ALA A 121 4.21 -1.67 -2.88
C ALA A 121 4.28 -3.08 -2.25
N VAL A 122 5.13 -3.96 -2.78
CA VAL A 122 5.38 -5.30 -2.20
C VAL A 122 6.08 -5.18 -0.85
N TRP A 123 7.00 -4.22 -0.73
CA TRP A 123 7.61 -3.88 0.56
C TRP A 123 6.57 -3.40 1.58
N GLY A 124 5.64 -2.53 1.16
CA GLY A 124 4.49 -2.12 1.98
C GLY A 124 3.59 -3.30 2.38
N ALA A 125 3.32 -4.21 1.45
CA ALA A 125 2.56 -5.43 1.72
C ALA A 125 3.25 -6.31 2.79
N LEU A 126 4.57 -6.47 2.72
CA LEU A 126 5.35 -7.16 3.73
C LEU A 126 5.19 -6.49 5.11
N HIS A 127 5.24 -5.17 5.18
CA HIS A 127 5.01 -4.45 6.44
C HIS A 127 3.59 -4.62 6.99
N PHE A 128 2.56 -4.67 6.14
CA PHE A 128 1.20 -5.01 6.56
C PHE A 128 1.12 -6.42 7.11
N TYR A 129 1.78 -7.38 6.47
CA TYR A 129 1.86 -8.75 6.95
C TYR A 129 2.59 -8.85 8.29
N LEU A 130 3.74 -8.19 8.45
CA LEU A 130 4.48 -8.17 9.72
C LEU A 130 3.67 -7.50 10.84
N SER A 131 2.98 -6.40 10.53
CA SER A 131 2.10 -5.70 11.47
C SER A 131 0.91 -6.56 11.88
N SER A 132 0.38 -7.38 10.98
CA SER A 132 -0.73 -8.30 11.27
C SER A 132 -0.43 -9.26 12.42
N ARG A 133 0.85 -9.63 12.59
CA ARG A 133 1.32 -10.54 13.63
C ARG A 133 1.40 -9.89 15.02
N HIS A 134 1.57 -8.57 15.08
CA HIS A 134 1.75 -7.82 16.33
C HIS A 134 0.52 -6.97 16.68
N LEU A 135 -0.53 -7.05 15.86
CA LEU A 135 -1.68 -6.17 15.96
C LEU A 135 -2.49 -6.38 17.24
N GLU A 136 -2.63 -7.63 17.66
CA GLU A 136 -3.42 -7.99 18.84
C GLU A 136 -2.80 -7.41 20.12
N GLU A 137 -1.47 -7.46 20.22
CA GLU A 137 -0.70 -6.87 21.34
C GLU A 137 -0.88 -5.35 21.37
N GLY A 138 -0.67 -4.67 20.23
CA GLY A 138 -0.79 -3.21 20.15
C GLY A 138 -2.22 -2.71 20.43
N LEU A 139 -3.25 -3.45 20.02
CA LEU A 139 -4.64 -3.10 20.35
C LEU A 139 -4.95 -3.30 21.84
N ALA A 140 -4.39 -4.33 22.47
CA ALA A 140 -4.58 -4.58 23.90
C ALA A 140 -3.91 -3.51 24.76
N GLU A 141 -2.73 -3.02 24.35
CA GLU A 141 -2.05 -1.91 25.02
C GLU A 141 -2.83 -0.60 24.86
N ALA A 142 -3.29 -0.27 23.65
CA ALA A 142 -4.05 0.95 23.40
C ALA A 142 -5.39 1.03 24.16
N GLN A 143 -5.96 -0.10 24.58
CA GLN A 143 -7.19 -0.17 25.40
C GLN A 143 -6.94 0.00 26.90
N ARG A 144 -5.69 -0.15 27.36
CA ARG A 144 -5.30 0.00 28.78
C ARG A 144 -5.03 1.46 29.16
N ASP A 145 -4.73 2.29 28.17
CA ASP A 145 -4.42 3.73 28.29
C ASP A 145 -5.65 4.64 28.12
#